data_AF-A0A6P0Q159-F1
#
_entry.id   AF-A0A6P0Q159-F1
#
_cell.length_a   1.000
_cell.length_b   1.000
_cell.length_c   1.000
_cell.angle_alpha   90.00
_cell.angle_beta   90.00
_cell.angle_gamma   90.00
#
_symmetry.space_group_name_H-M   'P 1'
#
loop_
_entity.id
_entity.type
_entity.pdbx_description
1 polymer ?
#
loop_
_entity_poly.entity_id
_entity_poly.type
_entity_poly.pdbx_seq_one_letter_code
_entity_poly.pdbx_strand_id
1 'polypeptide(L)'
;MSSMVLQSVTSQTKAVQELAAGGSDPEVFDWQEVWYPVSYIEDLDKSQPTRFTLLEQDIVLWWDKHEQMWRAFVDQCPHRLAPLSEGRINQDGWLECPYHGWAFSGTGQCEVIPQQKERGKAEISQRACVN
;
A
#
# COMPACT_ATOMS: atom_id res chain seq x y z
N MET A 1 0.44 53.43 7.55
CA MET A 1 -0.44 52.49 8.27
C MET A 1 -0.98 51.51 7.24
N SER A 2 -0.31 50.38 7.05
CA SER A 2 -0.70 49.36 6.06
C SER A 2 -1.49 48.27 6.78
N SER A 3 -2.79 48.17 6.46
CA SER A 3 -3.71 47.22 7.07
C SER A 3 -3.47 45.84 6.47
N MET A 4 -3.02 44.87 7.28
CA MET A 4 -2.97 43.47 6.91
C MET A 4 -4.39 42.88 7.00
N VAL A 5 -4.94 42.47 5.86
CA VAL A 5 -6.18 41.69 5.81
C VAL A 5 -5.81 40.22 6.04
N LEU A 6 -6.15 39.69 7.21
CA LEU A 6 -6.11 38.26 7.49
C LEU A 6 -7.24 37.58 6.70
N GLN A 7 -6.89 36.85 5.64
CA GLN A 7 -7.83 35.96 4.95
C GLN A 7 -7.93 34.66 5.74
N SER A 8 -9.13 34.37 6.22
CA SER A 8 -9.47 33.13 6.90
C SER A 8 -9.52 31.97 5.90
N VAL A 9 -8.61 31.01 6.06
CA VAL A 9 -8.64 29.75 5.31
C VAL A 9 -9.75 28.89 5.91
N THR A 10 -10.88 28.84 5.23
CA THR A 10 -11.98 27.94 5.58
C THR A 10 -11.66 26.55 5.05
N SER A 11 -11.28 25.65 5.96
CA SER A 11 -11.13 24.22 5.68
C SER A 11 -12.49 23.63 5.30
N GLN A 12 -12.68 23.31 4.02
CA GLN A 12 -13.86 22.58 3.56
C GLN A 12 -13.70 21.11 3.93
N THR A 13 -14.39 20.68 4.98
CA THR A 13 -14.51 19.26 5.33
C THR A 13 -15.47 18.61 4.32
N LYS A 14 -14.94 17.78 3.40
CA LYS A 14 -15.79 16.89 2.59
C LYS A 14 -16.53 15.93 3.53
N ALA A 15 -17.84 15.85 3.41
CA ALA A 15 -18.63 14.85 4.13
C ALA A 15 -18.15 13.45 3.73
N VAL A 16 -17.86 12.60 4.73
CA VAL A 16 -17.57 11.18 4.52
C VAL A 16 -18.89 10.51 4.17
N GLN A 17 -19.00 9.99 2.95
CA GLN A 17 -20.17 9.23 2.52
C GLN A 17 -20.03 7.80 3.06
N GLU A 18 -20.95 7.40 3.93
CA GLU A 18 -20.99 6.05 4.48
C GLU A 18 -21.56 5.10 3.42
N LEU A 19 -20.73 4.17 2.93
CA LEU A 19 -21.14 3.15 1.98
C LEU A 19 -21.54 1.89 2.74
N ALA A 20 -22.68 1.30 2.38
CA ALA A 20 -23.09 0.02 2.94
C ALA A 20 -22.14 -1.09 2.49
N ALA A 21 -21.95 -2.09 3.34
CA ALA A 21 -21.29 -3.33 2.95
C ALA A 21 -22.09 -4.00 1.83
N GLY A 22 -21.43 -4.34 0.72
CA GLY A 22 -22.12 -4.92 -0.43
C GLY A 22 -22.47 -3.91 -1.53
N GLY A 23 -21.98 -2.68 -1.44
CA GLY A 23 -22.15 -1.65 -2.46
C GLY A 23 -23.39 -0.77 -2.27
N SER A 24 -23.72 0.00 -3.30
CA SER A 24 -24.74 1.06 -3.23
C SER A 24 -26.18 0.61 -3.52
N ASP A 25 -26.37 -0.58 -4.12
CA ASP A 25 -27.68 -1.14 -4.42
C ASP A 25 -28.13 -2.06 -3.26
N PRO A 26 -29.19 -1.72 -2.51
CA PRO A 26 -29.63 -2.52 -1.37
C PRO A 26 -30.22 -3.89 -1.76
N GLU A 27 -30.57 -4.11 -3.02
CA GLU A 27 -31.12 -5.39 -3.50
C GLU A 27 -30.02 -6.35 -3.98
N VAL A 28 -28.78 -5.88 -4.12
CA VAL A 28 -27.65 -6.65 -4.65
C VAL A 28 -26.47 -6.53 -3.69
N PHE A 29 -25.96 -7.68 -3.22
CA PHE A 29 -24.73 -7.70 -2.44
C PHE A 29 -23.51 -7.87 -3.35
N ASP A 30 -22.78 -6.78 -3.58
CA ASP A 30 -21.48 -6.80 -4.23
C ASP A 30 -20.39 -7.25 -3.25
N TRP A 31 -19.98 -8.51 -3.40
CA TRP A 31 -18.92 -9.12 -2.60
C TRP A 31 -17.53 -8.50 -2.83
N GLN A 32 -17.34 -7.64 -3.83
CA GLN A 32 -16.10 -6.87 -4.01
C GLN A 32 -16.11 -5.56 -3.20
N GLU A 33 -17.27 -5.05 -2.80
CA GLU A 33 -17.44 -3.79 -2.07
C GLU A 33 -17.75 -4.01 -0.58
N VAL A 34 -16.94 -4.83 0.10
CA VAL A 34 -17.08 -5.11 1.53
C VAL A 34 -15.74 -5.37 2.21
N TRP A 35 -15.65 -5.04 3.50
CA TRP A 35 -14.47 -5.34 4.33
C TRP A 35 -14.40 -6.81 4.71
N TYR A 36 -13.27 -7.44 4.45
CA TYR A 36 -12.97 -8.81 4.87
C TYR A 36 -11.87 -8.81 5.95
N PRO A 37 -12.09 -9.43 7.12
CA PRO A 37 -11.00 -9.73 8.04
C PRO A 37 -10.12 -10.83 7.43
N VAL A 38 -8.80 -10.58 7.36
CA VAL A 38 -7.85 -11.49 6.70
C VAL A 38 -6.91 -12.22 7.65
N SER A 39 -6.55 -11.62 8.79
CA SER A 39 -5.65 -12.24 9.78
C SER A 39 -5.82 -11.60 11.16
N TYR A 40 -5.53 -12.36 12.21
CA TYR A 40 -5.28 -11.79 13.53
C TYR A 40 -3.89 -11.15 13.56
N ILE A 41 -3.73 -10.05 14.30
CA ILE A 41 -2.45 -9.34 14.42
C ILE A 41 -1.42 -10.19 15.19
N GLU A 42 -1.88 -11.01 16.14
CA GLU A 42 -1.02 -11.88 16.95
C GLU A 42 -0.37 -13.03 16.17
N ASP A 43 -0.97 -13.41 15.04
CA ASP A 43 -0.44 -14.44 14.14
C ASP A 43 0.56 -13.87 13.12
N LEU A 44 0.66 -12.55 13.00
CA LEU A 44 1.55 -11.89 12.05
C LEU A 44 2.88 -11.51 12.70
N ASP A 45 3.97 -11.86 12.02
CA ASP A 45 5.31 -11.41 12.39
C ASP A 45 5.66 -10.09 11.70
N LYS A 46 5.90 -9.05 12.48
CA LYS A 46 6.33 -7.73 11.98
C LYS A 46 7.68 -7.73 11.28
N SER A 47 8.46 -8.81 11.40
CA SER A 47 9.79 -8.91 10.81
C SER A 47 9.78 -9.36 9.34
N GLN A 48 8.68 -9.94 8.86
CA GLN A 48 8.60 -10.55 7.53
C GLN A 48 7.25 -10.33 6.83
N PRO A 49 7.22 -10.33 5.49
CA PRO A 49 5.97 -10.36 4.75
C PRO A 49 5.21 -11.68 4.97
N THR A 50 3.87 -11.62 4.91
CA THR A 50 2.98 -12.78 5.03
C THR A 50 2.01 -12.80 3.85
N ARG A 51 1.84 -13.94 3.20
CA ARG A 51 0.84 -14.12 2.13
C ARG A 51 -0.54 -14.39 2.70
N PHE A 52 -1.56 -13.82 2.07
CA PHE A 52 -2.96 -14.19 2.23
C PHE A 52 -3.64 -14.27 0.85
N THR A 53 -4.64 -15.13 0.68
CA THR A 53 -5.42 -15.19 -0.57
C THR A 53 -6.87 -14.89 -0.25
N LEU A 54 -7.40 -13.81 -0.85
CA LEU A 54 -8.79 -13.39 -0.72
C LEU A 54 -9.44 -13.40 -2.10
N LEU A 55 -10.53 -14.15 -2.28
CA LEU A 55 -11.28 -14.15 -3.56
C LEU A 55 -10.37 -14.42 -4.77
N GLU A 56 -9.48 -15.41 -4.64
CA GLU A 56 -8.47 -15.80 -5.63
C GLU A 56 -7.37 -14.74 -5.91
N GLN A 57 -7.37 -13.62 -5.18
CA GLN A 57 -6.33 -12.61 -5.24
C GLN A 57 -5.32 -12.81 -4.12
N ASP A 58 -4.05 -12.99 -4.50
CA ASP A 58 -2.95 -13.01 -3.54
C ASP A 58 -2.61 -11.60 -3.05
N ILE A 59 -2.44 -11.50 -1.74
CA ILE A 59 -2.19 -10.27 -1.00
C ILE A 59 -0.95 -10.49 -0.14
N VAL A 60 -0.04 -9.52 -0.14
CA VAL A 60 1.08 -9.46 0.80
C VAL A 60 0.73 -8.53 1.95
N LEU A 61 0.75 -9.07 3.17
CA LEU A 61 0.66 -8.33 4.42
C LEU A 61 2.06 -8.09 4.96
N TRP A 62 2.40 -6.86 5.33
CA TRP A 62 3.71 -6.56 5.89
C TRP A 62 3.67 -5.35 6.83
N TRP A 63 4.63 -5.26 7.74
CA TRP A 63 4.72 -4.17 8.70
C TRP A 63 5.58 -3.03 8.16
N ASP A 64 4.97 -1.89 7.91
CA ASP A 64 5.67 -0.67 7.53
C ASP A 64 6.34 -0.06 8.78
N LYS A 65 7.67 -0.11 8.81
CA LYS A 65 8.46 0.39 9.94
C LYS A 65 8.47 1.93 10.02
N HIS A 66 8.19 2.64 8.93
CA HIS A 66 8.17 4.11 8.94
C HIS A 66 6.90 4.63 9.60
N GLU A 67 5.76 4.10 9.17
CA GLU A 67 4.44 4.53 9.62
C GLU A 67 3.90 3.72 10.81
N GLN A 68 4.63 2.69 11.24
CA GLN A 68 4.24 1.79 12.33
C GLN A 68 2.82 1.22 12.14
N MET A 69 2.54 0.74 10.92
CA MET A 69 1.23 0.18 10.56
C MET A 69 1.35 -1.00 9.60
N TRP A 70 0.34 -1.88 9.65
CA TRP A 70 0.20 -2.95 8.68
C TRP A 70 -0.20 -2.38 7.32
N ARG A 71 0.41 -2.91 6.26
CA ARG A 71 0.10 -2.62 4.87
C ARG A 71 -0.31 -3.90 4.16
N ALA A 72 -1.14 -3.74 3.13
CA ALA A 72 -1.57 -4.81 2.25
C ALA A 72 -1.41 -4.34 0.80
N PHE A 73 -0.79 -5.14 -0.04
CA PHE A 73 -0.71 -4.92 -1.49
C PHE A 73 -1.09 -6.20 -2.23
N VAL A 74 -1.41 -6.08 -3.52
CA VAL A 74 -1.41 -7.24 -4.43
C VAL A 74 -0.03 -7.90 -4.34
N ASP A 75 0.01 -9.21 -4.20
CA ASP A 75 1.24 -9.98 -4.01
C ASP A 75 2.03 -10.17 -5.32
N GLN A 76 2.40 -9.05 -5.97
CA GLN A 76 2.96 -9.06 -7.31
C GLN A 76 3.91 -7.89 -7.52
N CYS A 77 5.18 -8.18 -7.77
CA CYS A 77 6.15 -7.16 -8.16
C CYS A 77 5.85 -6.65 -9.58
N PRO A 78 5.72 -5.34 -9.83
CA PRO A 78 5.36 -4.80 -11.14
C PRO A 78 6.44 -5.02 -12.22
N HIS A 79 7.66 -5.42 -11.82
CA HIS A 79 8.73 -5.72 -12.75
C HIS A 79 8.49 -7.04 -13.51
N ARG A 80 8.33 -8.16 -12.81
CA ARG A 80 8.21 -9.51 -13.39
C ARG A 80 7.28 -10.44 -12.62
N LEU A 81 6.35 -9.84 -11.88
CA LEU A 81 5.25 -10.52 -11.21
C LEU A 81 5.67 -11.51 -10.12
N ALA A 82 6.92 -11.42 -9.63
CA ALA A 82 7.36 -12.23 -8.51
C ALA A 82 6.51 -11.91 -7.26
N PRO A 83 6.11 -12.92 -6.46
CA PRO A 83 5.39 -12.69 -5.23
C PRO A 83 6.27 -11.88 -4.26
N LEU A 84 5.72 -10.79 -3.75
CA LEU A 84 6.36 -9.91 -2.79
C LEU A 84 6.38 -10.53 -1.39
N SER A 85 5.44 -11.42 -1.10
CA SER A 85 5.35 -12.19 0.14
C SER A 85 6.53 -13.14 0.35
N GLU A 86 7.19 -13.57 -0.73
CA GLU A 86 8.44 -14.34 -0.69
C GLU A 86 9.69 -13.44 -0.49
N GLY A 87 9.48 -12.13 -0.38
CA GLY A 87 10.51 -11.12 -0.18
C GLY A 87 10.90 -10.93 1.27
N ARG A 88 11.31 -9.70 1.60
CA ARG A 88 11.68 -9.30 2.96
C ARG A 88 11.33 -7.84 3.24
N ILE A 89 11.31 -7.48 4.52
CA ILE A 89 11.38 -6.08 4.93
C ILE A 89 12.87 -5.73 5.04
N ASN A 90 13.37 -4.85 4.16
CA ASN A 90 14.80 -4.54 4.10
C ASN A 90 15.28 -3.70 5.30
N GLN A 91 16.57 -3.37 5.31
CA GLN A 91 17.21 -2.63 6.42
C GLN A 91 16.63 -1.22 6.57
N ASP A 92 16.22 -0.60 5.46
CA ASP A 92 15.56 0.70 5.43
C ASP A 92 14.08 0.61 5.81
N GLY A 93 13.53 -0.59 6.04
CA GLY A 93 12.15 -0.79 6.46
C GLY A 93 11.12 -0.84 5.32
N TRP A 94 11.56 -1.03 4.08
CA TRP A 94 10.69 -1.15 2.90
C TRP A 94 10.45 -2.61 2.51
N LEU A 95 9.32 -2.86 1.84
CA LEU A 95 9.01 -4.17 1.27
C LEU A 95 9.89 -4.41 0.04
N GLU A 96 10.77 -5.40 0.11
CA GLU A 96 11.73 -5.70 -0.95
C GLU A 96 11.40 -7.01 -1.66
N CYS A 97 11.29 -6.94 -2.98
CA CYS A 97 11.05 -8.07 -3.86
C CYS A 97 12.24 -9.05 -3.84
N PRO A 98 12.00 -10.37 -3.72
CA PRO A 98 13.08 -11.37 -3.65
C PRO A 98 13.85 -11.53 -4.96
N TYR A 99 13.28 -11.09 -6.09
CA TYR A 99 13.87 -11.37 -7.40
C TYR A 99 15.05 -10.44 -7.73
N HIS A 100 14.82 -9.13 -7.72
CA HIS A 100 15.83 -8.14 -8.10
C HIS A 100 16.03 -7.03 -7.05
N GLY A 101 15.43 -7.18 -5.87
CA GLY A 101 15.61 -6.25 -4.76
C GLY A 101 14.92 -4.90 -4.95
N TRP A 102 13.89 -4.82 -5.81
CA TRP A 102 13.07 -3.61 -5.91
C TRP A 102 12.33 -3.41 -4.59
N ALA A 103 12.42 -2.21 -4.02
CA ALA A 103 11.87 -1.91 -2.70
C ALA A 103 10.76 -0.86 -2.77
N PHE A 104 9.69 -1.08 -2.00
CA PHE A 104 8.47 -0.28 -2.03
C PHE A 104 8.14 0.28 -0.64
N SER A 105 7.73 1.54 -0.58
CA SER A 105 7.23 2.16 0.66
C SER A 105 5.80 1.73 0.97
N GLY A 106 5.30 2.06 2.16
CA GLY A 106 3.91 1.77 2.57
C GLY A 106 2.83 2.45 1.73
N THR A 107 3.21 3.43 0.91
CA THR A 107 2.32 4.07 -0.07
C THR A 107 2.32 3.38 -1.44
N GLY A 108 3.17 2.36 -1.61
CA GLY A 108 3.34 1.65 -2.86
C GLY A 108 4.40 2.21 -3.79
N GLN A 109 4.98 3.38 -3.48
CA GLN A 109 6.01 3.98 -4.31
C GLN A 109 7.28 3.13 -4.37
N CYS A 110 7.87 3.04 -5.56
CA CYS A 110 9.16 2.37 -5.76
C CYS A 110 10.29 3.28 -5.29
N GLU A 111 10.90 2.93 -4.15
CA GLU A 111 11.95 3.73 -3.52
C GLU A 111 13.34 3.35 -4.02
N VAL A 112 13.54 2.06 -4.35
CA VAL A 112 14.86 1.53 -4.74
C VAL A 112 14.73 0.57 -5.90
N ILE A 113 15.53 0.79 -6.94
CA ILE A 113 15.86 -0.21 -7.96
C ILE A 113 17.38 -0.40 -7.94
N PRO A 114 17.91 -1.50 -7.38
CA PRO A 114 19.35 -1.68 -7.21
C PRO A 114 20.16 -1.66 -8.52
N GLN A 115 19.49 -1.90 -9.65
CA GLN A 115 20.12 -1.95 -10.98
C GLN A 115 20.24 -0.58 -11.67
N GLN A 116 19.82 0.51 -11.03
CA GLN A 116 20.03 1.87 -11.53
C GLN A 116 20.76 2.75 -10.50
N LYS A 117 21.19 3.93 -10.94
CA LYS A 117 21.66 4.96 -10.01
C LYS A 117 20.47 5.48 -9.21
N GLU A 118 20.72 5.85 -7.96
CA GLU A 118 19.72 6.49 -7.09
C GLU A 118 18.97 7.62 -7.83
N ARG A 119 17.65 7.67 -7.63
CA ARG A 119 16.72 8.59 -8.30
C ARG A 119 16.74 8.46 -9.82
N GLY A 120 16.91 7.22 -10.29
CA GLY A 120 16.85 6.91 -11.71
C GLY A 120 15.43 7.10 -12.27
N LYS A 121 15.31 7.27 -13.58
CA LYS A 121 14.01 7.54 -14.24
C LYS A 121 12.97 6.45 -13.97
N ALA A 122 13.40 5.21 -13.72
CA ALA A 122 12.47 4.10 -13.48
C ALA A 122 11.79 4.19 -12.10
N GLU A 123 12.47 4.72 -11.07
CA GLU A 123 11.89 4.92 -9.72
C GLU A 123 10.73 5.93 -9.75
N ILE A 124 10.79 6.89 -10.68
CA ILE A 124 9.78 7.95 -10.82
C ILE A 124 8.56 7.45 -11.63
N SER A 125 8.65 6.27 -12.25
CA SER A 125 7.56 5.74 -13.07
C SER A 125 6.47 5.15 -12.19
N GLN A 126 5.21 5.56 -12.42
CA GLN A 126 4.05 4.91 -11.79
C GLN A 126 3.96 3.40 -12.11
N ARG A 127 4.55 2.96 -13.22
CA ARG A 127 4.61 1.54 -13.59
C ARG A 127 5.59 0.74 -12.74
N ALA A 128 6.46 1.41 -11.99
CA ALA A 128 7.36 0.77 -11.06
C ALA A 128 6.72 0.60 -9.67
N CYS A 129 5.62 1.26 -9.38
CA CYS A 129 4.97 1.24 -8.07
C CYS A 129 4.04 0.03 -7.90
N VAL A 130 3.83 -0.39 -6.66
CA VAL A 130 2.85 -1.41 -6.26
C VAL A 130 1.60 -0.68 -5.78
N ASN A 131 0.47 -0.87 -6.47
CA ASN A 131 -0.83 -0.30 -6.08
C ASN A 131 -1.86 -1.43 -6.00
#